data_AF-A0A838R330-F1
#
_entry.id   AF-A0A838R330-F1
#
_cell.length_a   1.000
_cell.length_b   1.000
_cell.length_c   1.000
_cell.angle_alpha   90.00
_cell.angle_beta   90.00
_cell.angle_gamma   90.00
#
_symmetry.space_group_name_H-M   'P 1'
#
loop_
_entity.id
_entity.type
_entity.pdbx_description
1 polymer ?
#
loop_
_entity_poly.entity_id
_entity_poly.type
_entity_poly.pdbx_seq_one_letter_code
_entity_poly.pdbx_strand_id
1 'polypeptide(L)'
;LENWLALPKAGPQRIALPGMHTLAERGGKTASRRRGATIAPGDDLFYASCGLMSAGAETMLLSRWRVGGQSTIDLVREFVQELPHAAAAEAWQRSVQLAMQMPIDPLNELRVKSGKDPVELTASHPFFWAGYVVIDSGWRPEEEEEAGVGVEKEEAVEAPAAEQAAPLPAEAVSPPVPAPPQGK
;
A
#
# COMPACT_ATOMS: atom_id res chain seq x y z
N LEU A 1 -12.81 -14.94 -28.63
CA LEU A 1 -12.33 -13.54 -28.58
C LEU A 1 -11.47 -13.31 -27.34
N GLU A 2 -11.83 -13.88 -26.19
CA GLU A 2 -11.13 -13.75 -24.91
C GLU A 2 -9.63 -14.09 -24.95
N ASN A 3 -9.23 -15.19 -25.62
CA ASN A 3 -7.82 -15.58 -25.71
C ASN A 3 -6.92 -14.61 -26.49
N TRP A 4 -7.48 -13.69 -27.29
CA TRP A 4 -6.70 -12.66 -28.00
C TRP A 4 -6.39 -11.44 -27.13
N LEU A 5 -7.17 -11.22 -26.07
CA LEU A 5 -6.99 -10.10 -25.12
C LEU A 5 -6.23 -10.52 -23.86
N ALA A 6 -5.89 -11.81 -23.72
CA ALA A 6 -5.12 -12.30 -22.60
C ALA A 6 -3.69 -11.71 -22.64
N LEU A 7 -3.25 -11.14 -21.52
CA LEU A 7 -1.87 -10.69 -21.37
C LEU A 7 -0.90 -11.88 -21.51
N PRO A 8 0.29 -11.69 -22.09
CA PRO A 8 1.28 -12.75 -22.22
C PRO A 8 1.80 -13.15 -20.83
N LYS A 9 1.26 -14.23 -20.26
CA LYS A 9 1.62 -14.74 -18.92
C LYS A 9 3.00 -15.43 -18.82
N ALA A 10 3.81 -15.39 -19.88
CA ALA A 10 5.12 -16.03 -19.91
C ALA A 10 6.26 -15.13 -19.39
N GLY A 11 5.99 -13.84 -19.15
CA GLY A 11 6.97 -12.85 -18.69
C GLY A 11 6.95 -12.59 -17.18
N PRO A 12 7.92 -11.80 -16.67
CA PRO A 12 7.90 -11.37 -15.27
C PRO A 12 6.68 -10.47 -15.00
N GLN A 13 5.76 -10.95 -14.18
CA GLN A 13 4.51 -10.23 -13.88
C GLN A 13 4.72 -9.06 -12.91
N ARG A 14 5.66 -9.17 -11.97
CA ARG A 14 5.93 -8.16 -10.93
C ARG A 14 7.37 -7.66 -11.05
N ILE A 15 7.55 -6.37 -11.31
CA ILE A 15 8.85 -5.77 -11.58
C ILE A 15 9.10 -4.57 -10.67
N ALA A 16 10.21 -4.56 -9.95
CA ALA A 16 10.65 -3.41 -9.17
C ALA A 16 11.97 -2.86 -9.70
N LEU A 17 11.97 -1.58 -10.10
CA LEU A 17 13.14 -0.84 -10.60
C LEU A 17 13.35 0.42 -9.75
N PRO A 18 13.73 0.29 -8.46
CA PRO A 18 13.89 1.43 -7.55
C PRO A 18 15.14 2.27 -7.83
N GLY A 19 16.00 1.82 -8.74
CA GLY A 19 17.23 2.51 -9.16
C GLY A 19 17.18 3.11 -10.57
N MET A 20 16.02 3.12 -11.22
CA MET A 20 15.85 3.68 -12.57
C MET A 20 16.29 5.15 -12.64
N HIS A 21 17.09 5.46 -13.65
CA HIS A 21 17.57 6.81 -13.93
C HIS A 21 16.59 7.52 -14.87
N THR A 22 15.99 8.61 -14.40
CA THR A 22 15.06 9.41 -15.20
C THR A 22 15.53 10.86 -15.27
N LEU A 23 14.92 11.64 -16.16
CA LEU A 23 15.13 13.09 -16.23
C LEU A 23 14.80 13.79 -14.90
N ALA A 24 13.90 13.25 -14.09
CA ALA A 24 13.50 13.82 -12.80
C ALA A 24 14.66 13.82 -11.78
N GLU A 25 15.57 12.86 -11.83
CA GLU A 25 16.75 12.80 -10.94
C GLU A 25 17.61 14.07 -11.04
N ARG A 26 17.65 14.70 -12.23
CA ARG A 26 18.42 15.92 -12.51
C ARG A 26 17.56 17.18 -12.56
N GLY A 27 16.30 17.10 -12.12
CA GLY A 27 15.34 18.20 -12.16
C GLY A 27 15.07 18.73 -13.57
N GLY A 28 15.09 17.87 -14.59
CA GLY A 28 14.79 18.26 -15.99
C GLY A 28 15.85 19.13 -16.68
N LYS A 29 16.96 19.47 -16.01
CA LYS A 29 17.98 20.41 -16.51
C LYS A 29 18.69 19.93 -17.79
N THR A 30 18.73 18.62 -18.04
CA THR A 30 19.41 18.05 -19.21
C THR A 30 18.65 18.31 -20.52
N ALA A 31 17.31 18.37 -20.48
CA ALA A 31 16.47 18.59 -21.66
C ALA A 31 16.65 20.01 -22.27
N SER A 32 17.08 20.98 -21.45
CA SER A 32 17.25 22.37 -21.86
C SER A 32 18.56 22.64 -22.65
N ARG A 33 19.59 21.79 -22.55
CA ARG A 33 20.94 22.12 -23.08
C ARG A 33 21.32 21.48 -24.40
N ARG A 34 20.68 20.38 -24.84
CA ARG A 34 20.96 19.75 -26.14
C ARG A 34 19.87 20.10 -27.14
N ARG A 35 20.14 21.13 -27.96
CA ARG A 35 19.38 21.41 -29.19
C ARG A 35 19.34 20.14 -30.03
N GLY A 36 18.15 19.55 -30.22
CA GLY A 36 17.91 18.52 -31.25
C GLY A 36 17.44 17.14 -30.76
N ALA A 37 17.50 16.83 -29.47
CA ALA A 37 16.94 15.59 -28.93
C ALA A 37 16.26 15.86 -27.59
N THR A 38 15.05 16.42 -27.65
CA THR A 38 14.23 16.67 -26.46
C THR A 38 13.41 15.43 -26.17
N ILE A 39 13.93 14.53 -25.34
CA ILE A 39 13.09 13.57 -24.60
C ILE A 39 12.16 14.44 -23.75
N ALA A 40 10.85 14.34 -23.96
CA ALA A 40 9.90 15.10 -23.17
C ALA A 40 9.92 14.59 -21.72
N PRO A 41 9.69 15.46 -20.71
CA PRO A 41 9.60 14.99 -19.33
C PRO A 41 8.56 13.88 -19.18
N GLY A 42 8.98 12.71 -18.71
CA GLY A 42 8.11 11.55 -18.51
C GLY A 42 8.12 10.52 -19.65
N ASP A 43 8.73 10.82 -20.80
CA ASP A 43 8.90 9.85 -21.90
C ASP A 43 9.65 8.59 -21.43
N ASP A 44 10.64 8.76 -20.56
CA ASP A 44 11.41 7.66 -19.97
C ASP A 44 10.52 6.69 -19.17
N LEU A 45 9.66 7.23 -18.30
CA LEU A 45 8.69 6.43 -17.55
C LEU A 45 7.63 5.83 -18.47
N PHE A 46 7.09 6.62 -19.41
CA PHE A 46 6.04 6.19 -20.32
C PHE A 46 6.51 5.02 -21.21
N TYR A 47 7.62 5.18 -21.92
CA TYR A 47 8.13 4.14 -22.81
C TYR A 47 8.61 2.90 -22.04
N ALA A 48 9.23 3.07 -20.86
CA ALA A 48 9.56 1.94 -20.00
C ALA A 48 8.31 1.15 -19.60
N SER A 49 7.25 1.86 -19.20
CA SER A 49 5.99 1.26 -18.78
C SER A 49 5.31 0.51 -19.93
N CYS A 50 5.20 1.13 -21.11
CA CYS A 50 4.64 0.49 -22.29
C CYS A 50 5.44 -0.74 -22.70
N GLY A 51 6.77 -0.66 -22.72
CA GLY A 51 7.65 -1.77 -23.07
C GLY A 51 7.48 -2.96 -22.12
N LEU A 52 7.51 -2.71 -20.81
CA LEU A 52 7.36 -3.75 -19.80
C LEU A 52 5.96 -4.36 -19.80
N MET A 53 4.89 -3.56 -19.89
CA MET A 53 3.53 -4.08 -19.97
C MET A 53 3.31 -4.89 -21.27
N SER A 54 3.89 -4.44 -22.40
CA SER A 54 3.82 -5.21 -23.66
C SER A 54 4.54 -6.56 -23.58
N ALA A 55 5.53 -6.68 -22.68
CA ALA A 55 6.24 -7.91 -22.40
C ALA A 55 5.54 -8.80 -21.34
N GLY A 56 4.40 -8.36 -20.79
CA GLY A 56 3.61 -9.12 -19.81
C GLY A 56 3.78 -8.71 -18.35
N ALA A 57 4.42 -7.57 -18.06
CA ALA A 57 4.42 -7.02 -16.71
C ALA A 57 3.01 -6.55 -16.32
N GLU A 58 2.53 -7.01 -15.16
CA GLU A 58 1.21 -6.68 -14.61
C GLU A 58 1.33 -5.60 -13.54
N THR A 59 2.34 -5.70 -12.67
CA THR A 59 2.62 -4.72 -11.60
C THR A 59 4.07 -4.25 -11.69
N MET A 60 4.27 -2.94 -11.64
CA MET A 60 5.60 -2.32 -11.73
C MET A 60 5.78 -1.22 -10.70
N LEU A 61 6.96 -1.15 -10.08
CA LEU A 61 7.42 -0.04 -9.25
C LEU A 61 8.63 0.62 -9.91
N LEU A 62 8.49 1.85 -10.38
CA LEU A 62 9.54 2.58 -11.10
C LEU A 62 9.99 3.80 -10.30
N SER A 63 11.30 4.02 -10.15
CA SER A 63 11.81 5.24 -9.51
C SER A 63 11.93 6.40 -10.51
N ARG A 64 11.37 7.56 -10.15
CA ARG A 64 11.60 8.88 -10.74
C ARG A 64 12.92 9.47 -10.28
N TRP A 65 13.21 9.39 -8.99
CA TRP A 65 14.54 9.72 -8.47
C TRP A 65 14.95 8.67 -7.46
N ARG A 66 16.26 8.43 -7.41
CA ARG A 66 16.85 7.58 -6.39
C ARG A 66 17.04 8.36 -5.10
N VAL A 67 16.57 7.80 -4.01
CA VAL A 67 17.10 8.12 -2.68
C VAL A 67 18.35 7.29 -2.48
N GLY A 68 18.23 5.98 -2.74
CA GLY A 68 19.27 4.99 -2.51
C GLY A 68 19.30 4.58 -1.04
N GLY A 69 20.30 3.78 -0.67
CA GLY A 69 20.52 3.42 0.74
C GLY A 69 19.51 2.42 1.32
N GLN A 70 19.57 2.30 2.64
CA GLN A 70 18.81 1.32 3.41
C GLN A 70 17.30 1.61 3.37
N SER A 71 16.89 2.88 3.46
CA SER A 71 15.48 3.28 3.38
C SER A 71 14.79 2.83 2.10
N THR A 72 15.50 2.85 0.96
CA THR A 72 14.98 2.35 -0.31
C THR A 72 14.79 0.83 -0.28
N ILE A 73 15.75 0.11 0.31
CA ILE A 73 15.69 -1.35 0.42
C ILE A 73 14.49 -1.77 1.28
N ASP A 74 14.31 -1.10 2.42
CA ASP A 74 13.23 -1.42 3.35
C ASP A 74 11.86 -1.07 2.78
N LEU A 75 11.73 0.09 2.13
CA LEU A 75 10.49 0.48 1.45
C LEU A 75 10.08 -0.51 0.35
N VAL A 76 11.03 -0.93 -0.49
CA VAL A 76 10.76 -1.89 -1.58
C VAL A 76 10.51 -3.29 -1.02
N ARG A 77 11.21 -3.68 0.05
CA ARG A 77 10.99 -4.96 0.73
C ARG A 77 9.56 -5.06 1.24
N GLU A 78 9.10 -4.06 1.99
CA GLU A 78 7.73 -4.03 2.52
C GLU A 78 6.70 -4.11 1.38
N PHE A 79 6.92 -3.35 0.30
CA PHE A 79 6.02 -3.39 -0.85
C PHE A 79 5.94 -4.78 -1.47
N VAL A 80 7.09 -5.41 -1.75
CA VAL A 80 7.14 -6.73 -2.38
C VAL A 80 6.55 -7.82 -1.48
N GLN A 81 6.71 -7.70 -0.16
CA GLN A 81 6.15 -8.64 0.81
C GLN A 81 4.62 -8.54 0.91
N GLU A 82 4.06 -7.35 0.71
CA GLU A 82 2.62 -7.11 0.78
C GLU A 82 1.89 -7.42 -0.55
N LEU A 83 2.59 -7.37 -1.69
CA LEU A 83 2.01 -7.63 -3.01
C LEU A 83 1.23 -8.96 -3.18
N PRO A 84 1.54 -10.08 -2.50
CA PRO A 84 0.71 -11.28 -2.56
C PRO A 84 -0.63 -11.15 -1.85
N HIS A 85 -0.80 -10.17 -0.95
CA HIS A 85 -1.91 -10.08 -0.01
C HIS A 85 -2.80 -8.85 -0.21
N ALA A 86 -2.35 -7.85 -0.97
CA ALA A 86 -3.12 -6.64 -1.23
C ALA A 86 -2.98 -6.17 -2.69
N ALA A 87 -3.88 -5.28 -3.11
CA ALA A 87 -3.73 -4.55 -4.36
C ALA A 87 -2.42 -3.75 -4.35
N ALA A 88 -1.77 -3.59 -5.51
CA ALA A 88 -0.49 -2.88 -5.58
C ALA A 88 -0.54 -1.44 -5.01
N ALA A 89 -1.65 -0.74 -5.21
CA ALA A 89 -1.83 0.61 -4.66
C ALA A 89 -1.90 0.61 -3.12
N GLU A 90 -2.60 -0.37 -2.53
CA GLU A 90 -2.74 -0.53 -1.08
C GLU A 90 -1.42 -0.99 -0.45
N ALA A 91 -0.77 -1.97 -1.06
CA ALA A 91 0.55 -2.46 -0.66
C ALA A 91 1.55 -1.29 -0.61
N TRP A 92 1.58 -0.47 -1.66
CA TRP A 92 2.45 0.69 -1.71
C TRP A 92 2.12 1.72 -0.62
N GLN A 93 0.84 2.04 -0.44
CA GLN A 93 0.41 2.99 0.58
C GLN A 93 0.83 2.54 1.99
N ARG A 94 0.67 1.24 2.29
CA ARG A 94 1.14 0.64 3.54
C ARG A 94 2.66 0.78 3.69
N SER A 95 3.43 0.44 2.65
CA SER A 95 4.90 0.56 2.69
C SER A 95 5.34 2.00 2.97
N VAL A 96 4.68 2.99 2.38
CA VAL A 96 4.96 4.41 2.64
C VAL A 96 4.66 4.76 4.10
N GLN A 97 3.51 4.34 4.65
CA GLN A 97 3.14 4.63 6.04
C GLN A 97 4.12 4.05 7.05
N LEU A 98 4.63 2.84 6.79
CA LEU A 98 5.65 2.20 7.63
C LEU A 98 6.99 2.92 7.47
N ALA A 99 7.41 3.19 6.24
CA ALA A 99 8.66 3.90 5.98
C ALA A 99 8.72 5.27 6.66
N MET A 100 7.60 6.02 6.68
CA MET A 100 7.53 7.33 7.34
C MET A 100 7.88 7.30 8.84
N GLN A 101 7.73 6.15 9.48
CA GLN A 101 8.02 5.94 10.91
C GLN A 101 9.40 5.33 11.15
N MET A 102 10.09 4.88 10.12
CA MET A 102 11.41 4.26 10.26
C MET A 102 12.49 5.31 10.53
N PRO A 103 13.41 5.02 11.47
CA PRO A 103 14.59 5.85 11.67
C PRO A 103 15.51 5.75 10.45
N ILE A 104 16.12 6.89 10.08
CA ILE A 104 17.06 7.02 8.98
C ILE A 104 18.46 7.16 9.55
N ASP A 105 19.34 6.24 9.19
CA ASP A 105 20.77 6.34 9.46
C ASP A 105 21.49 7.00 8.27
N PRO A 106 22.01 8.24 8.42
CA PRO A 106 22.70 8.94 7.33
C PRO A 106 23.92 8.20 6.78
N LEU A 107 24.56 7.32 7.54
CA LEU A 107 25.75 6.57 7.06
C LEU A 107 25.36 5.52 6.02
N ASN A 108 24.13 5.02 6.09
CA ASN A 108 23.60 4.02 5.16
C ASN A 108 22.80 4.65 4.01
N GLU A 109 22.81 5.98 3.90
CA GLU A 109 22.06 6.74 2.91
C GLU A 109 22.97 7.48 1.93
N LEU A 110 22.74 7.29 0.63
CA LEU A 110 23.62 7.85 -0.42
C LEU A 110 23.47 9.36 -0.59
N ARG A 111 22.31 9.92 -0.23
CA ARG A 111 21.93 11.32 -0.51
C ARG A 111 21.58 12.13 0.73
N VAL A 112 21.62 11.51 1.90
CA VAL A 112 21.37 12.17 3.19
C VAL A 112 22.72 12.51 3.80
N LYS A 113 22.84 13.72 4.36
CA LYS A 113 24.02 14.12 5.11
C LYS A 113 23.65 14.22 6.58
N SER A 114 24.55 13.80 7.46
CA SER A 114 24.41 14.04 8.89
C SER A 114 24.27 15.53 9.15
N GLY A 115 23.23 15.91 9.89
CA GLY A 115 23.04 17.28 10.36
C GLY A 115 24.11 17.67 11.38
N LYS A 116 24.13 18.96 11.74
CA LYS A 116 24.96 19.45 12.86
C LYS A 116 24.36 19.08 14.22
N ASP A 117 23.04 18.99 14.27
CA ASP A 117 22.29 18.67 15.47
C ASP A 117 21.89 17.18 15.48
N PRO A 118 21.90 16.52 16.65
CA PRO A 118 21.46 15.14 16.81
C PRO A 118 19.94 15.09 16.81
N VAL A 119 19.34 15.33 15.65
CA VAL A 119 17.91 15.13 15.42
C VAL A 119 17.72 13.73 14.86
N GLU A 120 16.80 12.98 15.46
CA GLU A 120 16.37 11.70 14.91
C GLU A 120 15.69 11.93 13.56
N LEU A 121 16.33 11.45 12.49
CA LEU A 121 15.81 11.57 11.15
C LEU A 121 14.87 10.40 10.89
N THR A 122 13.69 10.69 10.35
CA THR A 122 12.74 9.67 9.90
C THR A 122 12.47 9.82 8.41
N ALA A 123 11.92 8.78 7.77
CA ALA A 123 11.54 8.84 6.37
C ALA A 123 10.22 9.61 6.11
N SER A 124 9.76 10.41 7.08
CA SER A 124 8.54 11.23 6.98
C SER A 124 8.58 12.23 5.83
N HIS A 125 9.76 12.74 5.49
CA HIS A 125 9.93 13.69 4.40
C HIS A 125 9.69 13.02 3.02
N PRO A 126 8.91 13.63 2.10
CA PRO A 126 8.54 13.03 0.81
C PRO A 126 9.72 12.70 -0.10
N PHE A 127 10.90 13.23 0.19
CA PHE A 127 12.14 12.83 -0.48
C PHE A 127 12.31 11.30 -0.53
N PHE A 128 11.99 10.60 0.57
CA PHE A 128 12.23 9.17 0.74
C PHE A 128 11.29 8.27 -0.06
N TRP A 129 10.03 8.68 -0.26
CA TRP A 129 8.98 7.80 -0.80
C TRP A 129 8.23 8.39 -1.99
N ALA A 130 8.19 9.70 -2.19
CA ALA A 130 7.49 10.28 -3.34
C ALA A 130 8.24 10.01 -4.65
N GLY A 131 9.45 9.45 -4.60
CA GLY A 131 10.27 9.17 -5.76
C GLY A 131 9.79 8.04 -6.64
N TYR A 132 8.73 7.32 -6.30
CA TYR A 132 8.31 6.12 -7.02
C TYR A 132 6.95 6.30 -7.70
N VAL A 133 6.72 5.48 -8.73
CA VAL A 133 5.46 5.35 -9.45
C VAL A 133 5.10 3.87 -9.47
N VAL A 134 3.88 3.56 -9.04
CA VAL A 134 3.29 2.22 -9.12
C VAL A 134 2.36 2.18 -10.33
N ILE A 135 2.51 1.15 -11.14
CA ILE A 135 1.66 0.87 -12.30
C ILE A 135 1.16 -0.55 -12.14
N ASP A 136 -0.14 -0.73 -12.26
CA ASP A 136 -0.79 -2.01 -11.99
C ASP A 136 -1.92 -2.26 -12.99
N SER A 137 -2.04 -3.49 -13.47
CA SER A 137 -3.10 -3.93 -14.39
C SER A 137 -4.43 -4.18 -13.67
N GLY A 138 -4.48 -4.01 -12.34
CA GLY A 138 -5.65 -4.29 -11.52
C GLY A 138 -5.68 -5.70 -10.94
N TRP A 139 -4.56 -6.43 -10.93
CA TRP A 139 -4.49 -7.76 -10.30
C TRP A 139 -4.88 -7.67 -8.82
N ARG A 140 -5.63 -8.66 -8.35
CA ARG A 140 -6.04 -8.80 -6.96
C ARG A 140 -5.71 -10.21 -6.48
N PRO A 141 -5.23 -10.37 -5.23
CA PRO A 141 -5.17 -11.67 -4.60
C PRO A 141 -6.55 -12.32 -4.64
N GLU A 142 -6.60 -13.63 -4.92
CA GLU A 142 -7.84 -14.38 -4.72
C GLU A 142 -8.12 -14.41 -3.21
N GLU A 143 -9.32 -13.99 -2.81
CA GLU A 143 -9.78 -14.20 -1.44
C GLU A 143 -9.88 -15.72 -1.27
N GLU A 144 -8.98 -16.29 -0.46
CA GLU A 144 -9.17 -17.66 0.01
C GLU A 144 -10.45 -17.63 0.85
N GLU A 145 -11.58 -18.03 0.26
CA GLU A 145 -12.77 -18.36 1.03
C GLU A 145 -12.34 -19.42 2.05
N GLU A 146 -12.19 -19.00 3.32
CA GLU A 146 -12.12 -19.94 4.42
C GLU A 146 -13.32 -20.88 4.25
N ALA A 147 -13.04 -22.13 3.90
CA ALA A 147 -14.05 -23.15 3.70
C ALA A 147 -14.96 -23.17 4.93
N GLY A 148 -16.12 -22.54 4.79
CA GLY A 148 -17.05 -22.32 5.87
C GLY A 148 -17.42 -23.67 6.48
N VAL A 149 -17.05 -23.85 7.75
CA VAL A 149 -17.70 -24.83 8.61
C VAL A 149 -19.19 -24.51 8.57
N GLY A 150 -19.96 -25.38 7.93
CA GLY A 150 -21.39 -25.24 7.77
C GLY A 150 -22.07 -25.10 9.13
N VAL A 151 -22.54 -23.89 9.43
CA VAL A 151 -23.60 -23.71 10.42
C VAL A 151 -24.89 -23.72 9.63
N GLU A 152 -25.52 -24.90 9.60
CA GLU A 152 -26.87 -25.09 9.11
C GLU A 152 -27.79 -24.10 9.84
N LYS A 153 -28.45 -23.26 9.06
CA LYS A 153 -29.42 -22.28 9.52
C LYS A 153 -30.68 -23.04 9.91
N GLU A 154 -30.86 -23.31 11.21
CA GLU A 154 -32.12 -23.84 11.74
C GLU A 154 -33.24 -22.85 11.41
N GLU A 155 -34.15 -23.32 10.56
CA GLU A 155 -35.32 -22.62 10.07
C GLU A 155 -36.34 -22.47 11.22
N ALA A 156 -36.55 -21.24 11.67
CA ALA A 156 -37.51 -20.92 12.72
C ALA A 156 -38.93 -21.19 12.24
N VAL A 157 -39.56 -22.25 12.78
CA VAL A 157 -40.98 -22.55 12.59
C VAL A 157 -41.82 -21.53 13.37
N GLU A 158 -42.64 -20.81 12.61
CA GLU A 158 -43.65 -19.84 13.01
C GLU A 158 -44.70 -20.47 13.94
N ALA A 159 -44.90 -19.88 15.13
CA ALA A 159 -45.95 -20.27 16.08
C ALA A 159 -47.17 -19.33 15.94
N PRO A 160 -48.41 -19.83 15.87
CA PRO A 160 -49.59 -18.98 15.91
C PRO A 160 -50.02 -18.69 17.35
N ALA A 161 -50.51 -17.47 17.55
CA ALA A 161 -50.95 -16.90 18.80
C ALA A 161 -52.23 -17.54 19.37
N ALA A 162 -52.32 -17.61 20.70
CA ALA A 162 -53.58 -17.64 21.42
C ALA A 162 -53.46 -16.87 22.75
N GLU A 163 -54.43 -15.99 22.91
CA GLU A 163 -54.66 -14.95 23.92
C GLU A 163 -55.45 -15.50 25.13
N GLN A 164 -55.11 -15.08 26.37
CA GLN A 164 -56.07 -14.69 27.42
C GLN A 164 -55.43 -14.25 28.76
N ALA A 165 -55.78 -13.01 29.17
CA ALA A 165 -56.11 -12.43 30.50
C ALA A 165 -55.35 -12.84 31.79
N ALA A 166 -55.07 -12.02 32.83
CA ALA A 166 -55.09 -10.59 33.19
C ALA A 166 -54.39 -10.49 34.61
N PRO A 167 -54.43 -9.41 35.44
CA PRO A 167 -53.30 -8.49 35.70
C PRO A 167 -52.78 -8.36 37.17
N LEU A 168 -51.51 -7.86 37.30
CA LEU A 168 -50.86 -6.98 38.34
C LEU A 168 -50.82 -7.41 39.83
N PRO A 169 -49.82 -7.01 40.69
CA PRO A 169 -49.23 -5.66 40.83
C PRO A 169 -47.69 -5.59 41.04
N ALA A 170 -47.00 -4.57 40.50
CA ALA A 170 -46.55 -3.28 41.10
C ALA A 170 -45.18 -3.31 41.83
N GLU A 171 -44.31 -2.38 41.42
CA GLU A 171 -43.11 -1.81 42.09
C GLU A 171 -41.93 -2.77 42.41
N ALA A 172 -40.66 -2.40 42.29
CA ALA A 172 -40.04 -1.10 42.44
C ALA A 172 -38.78 -0.96 41.57
N VAL A 173 -38.59 0.26 41.05
CA VAL A 173 -37.32 0.76 40.54
C VAL A 173 -36.37 0.97 41.73
N SER A 174 -35.09 0.59 41.58
CA SER A 174 -34.00 1.25 42.30
C SER A 174 -32.66 1.18 41.55
N PRO A 175 -31.77 2.16 41.76
CA PRO A 175 -30.87 2.73 40.74
C PRO A 175 -29.38 2.29 40.96
N PRO A 176 -28.36 2.86 40.27
CA PRO A 176 -27.06 2.23 40.10
C PRO A 176 -26.15 2.39 41.32
N VAL A 177 -25.27 1.42 41.51
CA VAL A 177 -24.24 1.38 42.57
C VAL A 177 -23.04 2.27 42.18
N PRO A 178 -22.62 3.23 43.02
CA PRO A 178 -21.37 3.97 42.84
C PRO A 178 -20.16 3.23 43.43
N ALA A 179 -19.00 3.40 42.78
CA ALA A 179 -17.72 2.87 43.23
C ALA A 179 -17.15 3.62 44.45
N PRO A 180 -16.47 2.94 45.40
CA PRO A 180 -15.68 3.59 46.43
C PRO A 180 -14.18 3.72 46.08
N PRO A 181 -13.44 4.57 46.82
CA PRO A 181 -12.40 5.45 46.28
C PRO A 181 -10.95 4.96 46.46
N GLN A 182 -10.05 5.59 45.70
CA GLN A 182 -8.59 5.52 45.88
C GLN A 182 -8.08 6.47 46.98
N GLY A 183 -7.01 6.06 47.66
CA GLY A 183 -6.16 6.84 48.57
C GLY A 183 -5.88 6.06 49.86
N LYS A 184 -4.64 5.87 50.33
CA LYS A 184 -3.38 6.61 50.21
C LYS A 184 -2.19 5.65 50.18
#